data_AF-A0A967RJA1-F1
#
_entry.id   AF-A0A967RJA1-F1
#
_cell.length_a   1.000
_cell.length_b   1.000
_cell.length_c   1.000
_cell.angle_alpha   90.00
_cell.angle_beta   90.00
_cell.angle_gamma   90.00
#
_symmetry.space_group_name_H-M   'P 1'
#
loop_
_entity.id
_entity.type
_entity.pdbx_description
1 polymer ?
#
loop_
_entity_poly.entity_id
_entity_poly.type
_entity_poly.pdbx_seq_one_letter_code
_entity_poly.pdbx_strand_id
1 'polypeptide(L)' 'MQVEIWSDVVCPFCYIGKRKFEKAFASFDGKDTVEIIWRSFQLDADFKPTAGTSVHEYLANRKGVP' A
#
# COMPACT_ATOMS: atom_id res chain seq x y z
N MET A 1 0.55 17.73 14.58
CA MET A 1 -0.19 17.47 13.32
C MET A 1 -0.14 15.98 13.05
N GLN A 2 -1.16 15.38 12.45
CA GLN A 2 -1.24 13.93 12.26
C GLN A 2 -1.29 13.58 10.77
N VAL A 3 -0.52 12.56 10.37
CA VAL A 3 -0.53 11.97 9.02
C VAL A 3 -0.93 10.51 9.13
N GLU A 4 -2.06 10.15 8.54
CA GLU A 4 -2.53 8.76 8.49
C GLU A 4 -2.24 8.16 7.13
N ILE A 5 -1.60 6.98 7.11
CA ILE A 5 -1.20 6.27 5.90
C ILE A 5 -1.93 4.92 5.86
N TRP A 6 -2.90 4.79 4.97
CA TRP A 6 -3.52 3.51 4.64
C TRP A 6 -2.67 2.75 3.64
N SER A 7 -2.33 1.50 3.96
CA SER A 7 -1.49 0.66 3.11
C SER A 7 -1.97 -0.79 3.14
N ASP A 8 -1.90 -1.42 1.97
CA ASP A 8 -1.98 -2.87 1.82
C ASP A 8 -0.56 -3.41 1.55
N VAL A 9 -0.24 -4.59 2.09
CA VAL A 9 1.06 -5.24 1.95
C VAL A 9 1.31 -5.76 0.53
N VAL A 10 0.26 -6.12 -0.23
CA VAL A 10 0.40 -6.60 -1.62
C VAL A 10 0.46 -5.48 -2.66
N CYS A 11 0.30 -4.23 -2.23
CA CYS A 11 0.22 -3.05 -3.10
C CYS A 11 1.62 -2.54 -3.49
N PRO A 12 2.06 -2.70 -4.75
CA PRO A 12 3.40 -2.24 -5.17
C PRO A 12 3.54 -0.71 -5.06
N PHE A 13 2.46 0.03 -5.34
CA PHE A 13 2.47 1.49 -5.25
C PHE A 13 2.53 2.00 -3.81
N CYS A 14 1.99 1.24 -2.85
CA CYS A 14 2.04 1.60 -1.44
C CYS A 14 3.50 1.49 -0.94
N TYR A 15 4.24 0.49 -1.41
CA TYR A 15 5.68 0.40 -1.15
C TYR A 15 6.48 1.56 -1.76
N ILE A 16 6.21 1.90 -3.03
CA ILE A 16 6.84 3.05 -3.70
C ILE A 16 6.51 4.35 -2.95
N GLY A 17 5.24 4.53 -2.56
CA GLY A 17 4.73 5.67 -1.81
C GLY A 17 5.44 5.82 -0.47
N LYS A 18 5.58 4.72 0.30
CA LYS A 18 6.34 4.71 1.55
C LYS A 18 7.77 5.21 1.37
N ARG A 19 8.49 4.74 0.34
CA ARG A 19 9.88 5.19 0.08
C ARG A 19 9.97 6.66 -0.33
N LYS A 20 9.03 7.13 -1.16
CA LYS A 20 8.94 8.56 -1.52
C LYS A 20 8.62 9.42 -0.31
N PHE A 21 7.66 9.00 0.52
CA PHE A 21 7.27 9.68 1.75
C PHE A 21 8.45 9.76 2.73
N GLU A 22 9.11 8.64 3.03
CA GLU A 22 10.27 8.61 3.93
C GLU A 22 11.38 9.54 3.46
N LYS A 23 11.66 9.57 2.16
CA LYS A 23 12.67 10.47 1.58
C LYS A 23 12.30 11.94 1.79
N ALA A 24 11.04 12.31 1.52
CA ALA A 24 10.57 13.69 1.70
C ALA A 24 10.51 14.09 3.19
N PHE A 25 10.07 13.18 4.05
CA PHE A 25 9.93 13.39 5.48
C PHE A 25 11.29 13.53 6.18
N ALA A 26 12.32 12.82 5.71
CA ALA A 26 13.68 12.97 6.23
C ALA A 26 14.23 14.40 6.08
N SER A 27 13.83 15.11 5.03
CA SER A 27 14.21 16.50 4.74
C SER A 27 13.21 17.55 5.23
N PHE A 28 12.17 17.15 5.97
CA PHE A 28 11.14 18.06 6.45
C PHE A 28 11.50 18.62 7.84
N ASP A 29 11.70 19.93 7.94
CA ASP A 29 12.12 20.60 9.19
C ASP A 29 11.14 20.40 10.36
N GLY A 30 9.85 20.27 10.06
CA GLY A 30 8.80 20.11 11.08
C GLY A 30 8.53 18.67 11.52
N LYS A 31 9.36 17.70 11.15
CA LYS A 31 9.08 16.25 11.33
C LYS A 31 8.78 15.85 12.78
N ASP A 32 9.40 16.50 13.76
CA ASP A 32 9.22 16.17 15.19
C ASP A 32 7.85 16.61 15.73
N THR A 33 7.09 17.41 14.95
CA THR A 33 5.72 17.84 15.30
C THR A 33 4.64 17.00 14.60
N VAL A 34 5.06 15.99 13.82
CA VAL A 34 4.19 15.13 13.02
C VAL A 34 4.11 13.73 13.63
N GLU A 35 2.90 13.31 13.97
CA GLU A 35 2.60 11.92 14.32
C GLU A 35 2.22 11.14 13.05
N ILE A 36 2.88 10.01 12.80
CA ILE A 36 2.59 9.13 11.67
C ILE A 36 1.81 7.91 12.20
N ILE A 37 0.60 7.69 11.68
CA ILE A 37 -0.21 6.53 12.00
C ILE A 37 -0.38 5.66 10.76
N TRP A 38 -0.01 4.38 10.88
CA TRP A 38 -0.25 3.39 9.85
C TRP A 38 -1.62 2.73 10.05
N ARG A 39 -2.40 2.65 8.98
CA ARG A 39 -3.72 2.03 8.96
C ARG A 39 -3.73 0.88 7.97
N SER A 40 -4.32 -0.25 8.36
CA SER A 40 -4.51 -1.39 7.47
C SER A 40 -5.49 -1.03 6.34
N PHE A 41 -5.20 -1.52 5.15
CA PHE A 41 -6.10 -1.48 4.00
C PHE A 41 -6.05 -2.82 3.26
N GLN A 42 -7.16 -3.21 2.64
CA GLN A 42 -7.24 -4.39 1.78
C GLN A 42 -7.71 -3.95 0.39
N LEU A 43 -6.87 -4.12 -0.63
CA LEU A 43 -7.21 -3.92 -2.04
C LEU A 43 -8.29 -4.91 -2.51
N ASP A 44 -8.36 -6.05 -1.85
CA ASP A 44 -9.47 -6.98 -1.95
C ASP A 44 -9.81 -7.55 -0.58
N ALA A 45 -10.88 -7.05 0.02
CA ALA A 45 -11.36 -7.57 1.30
C ALA A 45 -11.98 -8.97 1.16
N ASP A 46 -12.46 -9.32 -0.03
CA ASP A 46 -13.16 -10.57 -0.31
C ASP A 46 -12.25 -11.64 -0.94
N PHE A 47 -10.93 -11.39 -1.01
CA PHE A 47 -9.99 -12.31 -1.63
C PHE A 47 -10.02 -13.69 -0.98
N LYS A 48 -10.16 -14.72 -1.82
CA LYS A 48 -10.05 -16.13 -1.43
C LYS A 48 -8.93 -16.77 -2.24
N PRO A 49 -7.90 -17.32 -1.59
CA PRO A 49 -6.80 -17.97 -2.30
C PRO A 49 -7.30 -19.24 -2.99
N THR A 50 -7.03 -19.35 -4.29
CA THR A 50 -7.31 -20.54 -5.09
C THR A 50 -6.00 -21.25 -5.38
N ALA A 51 -5.91 -22.53 -5.01
CA ALA A 51 -4.71 -23.33 -5.24
C ALA A 51 -4.43 -23.44 -6.75
N GLY A 52 -3.17 -23.26 -7.15
CA GLY A 52 -2.74 -23.31 -8.55
C GLY A 52 -2.90 -22.01 -9.32
N THR A 53 -3.63 -21.00 -8.80
CA THR A 53 -3.78 -19.70 -9.44
C THR A 53 -2.64 -18.77 -9.06
N SER A 54 -1.96 -18.18 -10.05
CA SER A 54 -0.91 -17.19 -9.79
C SER A 54 -1.52 -15.82 -9.44
N VAL A 55 -0.77 -14.97 -8.73
CA VAL A 55 -1.19 -13.58 -8.46
C VAL A 55 -1.46 -12.81 -9.77
N HIS A 56 -0.66 -13.06 -10.81
CA HIS A 56 -0.82 -12.42 -12.11
C HIS A 56 -2.14 -12.83 -12.76
N GLU A 57 -2.46 -14.13 -12.76
CA GLU A 57 -3.71 -14.67 -13.30
C GLU A 57 -4.93 -14.14 -12.55
N TYR A 58 -4.89 -14.14 -11.21
CA TYR A 58 -5.96 -13.55 -10.39
C TYR A 58 -6.17 -12.06 -10.72
N LEU A 59 -5.09 -11.28 -10.82
CA LEU A 59 -5.18 -9.85 -11.15
C LEU A 59 -5.69 -9.62 -12.56
N ALA A 60 -5.21 -10.39 -13.55
CA ALA A 60 -5.64 -10.32 -14.94
C ALA A 60 -7.16 -10.55 -15.06
N ASN A 61 -7.64 -11.65 -14.46
CA ASN A 61 -9.06 -11.98 -14.41
C ASN A 61 -9.88 -10.88 -13.72
N ARG A 62 -9.43 -10.38 -12.57
CA ARG A 62 -10.15 -9.34 -11.81
C ARG A 62 -10.18 -7.99 -12.54
N LYS A 63 -9.16 -7.68 -13.34
CA LYS A 63 -9.06 -6.42 -14.09
C LYS A 63 -9.59 -6.52 -15.52
N GLY A 64 -10.01 -7.71 -15.96
CA GLY A 64 -10.51 -7.93 -17.33
C GLY A 64 -9.44 -7.73 -18.39
N VAL A 65 -8.18 -8.04 -18.06
CA VAL A 65 -7.06 -7.94 -19.00
C VAL A 65 -6.53 -9.34 -19.31
N PRO A 66 -6.09 -9.60 -20.55
CA PRO A 66 -5.51 -10.89 -20.94
C PRO A 66 -4.17 -11.18 -20.25
#